data_AF-A0A942GBQ8-F1
#
_entry.id   AF-A0A942GBQ8-F1
#
_cell.length_a   1.000
_cell.length_b   1.000
_cell.length_c   1.000
_cell.angle_alpha   90.00
_cell.angle_beta   90.00
_cell.angle_gamma   90.00
#
_symmetry.space_group_name_H-M   'P 1'
#
loop_
_entity.id
_entity.type
_entity.pdbx_description
1 polymer ?
#
loop_
_entity_poly.entity_id
_entity_poly.type
_entity_poly.pdbx_seq_one_letter_code
_entity_poly.pdbx_strand_id
1 'polypeptide(L)' 'MIAANWKMHKTIAETEAFLIEFKKFAGRFSGVEVLICPPY' A
#
# COMPACT_ATOMS: atom_id res chain seq x y z
N MET A 1 -4.05 -11.65 -7.73
CA MET A 1 -3.54 -11.10 -6.45
C MET A 1 -2.22 -10.42 -6.70
N ILE A 2 -2.10 -9.14 -6.37
CA ILE A 2 -0.85 -8.37 -6.48
C ILE A 2 -0.41 -8.04 -5.05
N ALA A 3 0.80 -8.47 -4.68
CA ALA A 3 1.37 -8.26 -3.36
C ALA A 3 2.65 -7.41 -3.46
N ALA A 4 2.66 -6.26 -2.79
CA ALA A 4 3.84 -5.40 -2.69
C ALA A 4 4.50 -5.59 -1.33
N ASN A 5 5.63 -6.29 -1.28
CA ASN A 5 6.44 -6.44 -0.06
C ASN A 5 7.51 -5.35 -0.02
N TRP A 6 7.41 -4.45 0.95
CA TRP A 6 8.33 -3.32 1.08
C TRP A 6 9.62 -3.64 1.85
N LYS A 7 9.77 -4.85 2.42
CA LYS A 7 10.90 -5.20 3.30
C LYS A 7 11.07 -4.12 4.40
N MET A 8 12.27 -3.85 4.90
CA MET A 8 12.56 -2.78 5.89
C MET A 8 12.71 -1.38 5.24
N HIS A 9 11.78 -0.98 4.38
CA HIS A 9 11.78 0.38 3.81
C HIS A 9 10.60 1.19 4.32
N LYS A 10 10.86 2.47 4.59
CA LYS A 10 10.00 3.53 5.15
C LYS A 10 9.96 3.58 6.68
N THR A 11 9.55 4.72 7.19
CA THR A 11 9.11 5.00 8.56
C THR A 11 7.57 4.89 8.65
N ILE A 12 7.01 4.96 9.86
CA ILE A 12 5.55 4.96 10.08
C ILE A 12 4.90 6.12 9.31
N ALA A 13 5.44 7.34 9.44
CA ALA A 13 4.89 8.53 8.79
C ALA A 13 4.89 8.42 7.25
N GLU A 14 5.96 7.89 6.67
CA GLU A 14 6.04 7.68 5.21
C GLU A 14 5.08 6.58 4.73
N THR A 15 4.82 5.58 5.57
CA THR A 15 3.85 4.51 5.30
C THR A 15 2.43 5.05 5.31
N GLU A 16 2.07 5.85 6.31
CA GLU A 16 0.75 6.50 6.38
C GLU A 16 0.52 7.44 5.20
N ALA A 17 1.49 8.30 4.88
CA ALA A 17 1.41 9.21 3.74
C ALA A 17 1.20 8.46 2.42
N PHE A 18 1.93 7.35 2.21
CA PHE A 18 1.72 6.51 1.03
C PHE A 18 0.32 5.90 1.01
N LEU A 19 -0.15 5.32 2.12
CA LEU A 19 -1.45 4.63 2.16
C LEU A 19 -2.61 5.58 1.89
N ILE A 20 -2.52 6.84 2.36
CA ILE A 20 -3.51 7.89 2.09
C ILE A 20 -3.61 8.16 0.59
N GLU A 21 -2.49 8.35 -0.09
CA GLU A 21 -2.49 8.60 -1.53
C GLU A 21 -2.90 7.34 -2.31
N PHE A 22 -2.35 6.18 -1.95
CA PHE A 22 -2.62 4.92 -2.65
C PHE A 22 -4.10 4.53 -2.64
N LYS A 23 -4.81 4.72 -1.50
CA LYS A 23 -6.25 4.45 -1.41
C LYS A 23 -7.07 5.23 -2.44
N LYS A 24 -6.69 6.47 -2.76
CA LYS A 24 -7.38 7.30 -3.77
C LYS A 24 -7.30 6.70 -5.17
N PHE A 25 -6.21 5.98 -5.47
CA PHE A 25 -6.00 5.33 -6.77
C PHE A 25 -6.53 3.90 -6.79
N ALA A 26 -6.35 3.14 -5.71
CA ALA A 26 -6.73 1.74 -5.62
C ALA A 26 -8.25 1.51 -5.83
N GLY A 27 -9.09 2.43 -5.34
CA GLY A 27 -10.54 2.36 -5.53
C GLY A 27 -11.02 2.46 -6.98
N ARG A 28 -10.14 2.79 -7.93
CA ARG A 28 -10.46 2.87 -9.37
C ARG A 28 -10.36 1.53 -10.09
N PHE A 29 -9.81 0.50 -9.44
CA PHE A 29 -9.62 -0.82 -10.04
C PHE A 29 -10.61 -1.81 -9.42
N SER A 30 -11.42 -2.46 -10.25
CA SER A 30 -12.35 -3.53 -9.85
C SER A 30 -11.86 -4.88 -10.32
N GLY A 31 -12.10 -5.94 -9.53
CA GLY A 31 -11.77 -7.33 -9.90
C GLY A 31 -10.35 -7.78 -9.51
N VAL A 32 -9.62 -6.99 -8.73
CA VAL A 32 -8.29 -7.36 -8.22
C VAL A 32 -8.18 -7.04 -6.75
N GLU A 33 -7.78 -8.02 -5.95
CA GLU A 33 -7.45 -7.82 -4.54
C GLU A 33 -6.01 -7.31 -4.40
N VAL A 34 -5.86 -6.24 -3.60
CA VAL A 34 -4.60 -5.55 -3.35
C VAL A 34 -4.25 -5.65 -1.87
N LEU A 35 -3.06 -6.17 -1.58
CA LEU A 35 -2.51 -6.29 -0.23
C LEU A 35 -1.20 -5.52 -0.13
N ILE A 36 -1.08 -4.67 0.88
CA ILE A 36 0.16 -3.95 1.23
C ILE A 36 0.61 -4.45 2.60
N CYS A 37 1.84 -4.93 2.69
CA CYS A 37 2.46 -5.39 3.93
C CYS A 37 3.65 -4.47 4.26
N PRO A 38 3.41 -3.33 4.94
CA PRO A 38 4.50 -2.51 5.44
C PRO A 38 5.26 -3.25 6.57
N PRO A 39 6.54 -2.91 6.81
CA PRO A 39 7.36 -3.52 7.86
C PRO A 39 6.93 -3.21 9.31
N TYR A 40 5.98 -2.30 9.52
CA TYR A 40 5.39 -1.95 10.82
C TYR A 40 3.88 -1.84 10.69
#